data_AF-A0A4Y6V6Y1-F1
#
_entry.id   AF-A0A4Y6V6Y1-F1
#
_cell.length_a   1.000
_cell.length_b   1.000
_cell.length_c   1.000
_cell.angle_alpha   90.00
_cell.angle_beta   90.00
_cell.angle_gamma   90.00
#
_symmetry.space_group_name_H-M   'P 1'
#
loop_
_entity.id
_entity.type
_entity.pdbx_description
1 polymer ?
#
loop_
_entity_poly.entity_id
_entity_poly.type
_entity_poly.pdbx_seq_one_letter_code
_entity_poly.pdbx_strand_id
1 'polypeptide(L)'
;MSSNNTTLLQDTFLDGQKVSQLYPGWEAKSRNDLVAGFSVVLFVEEATGRNACWWLLDNHYCGSHILALTPEHYQTLLPALEPLFRPFTDGVLGSSAVQTPPPFPSIPTFALRELSAAWLNYIEESPLLIKSGHADSGEALTCPSGQVIAENRLTTLLQARPSQNATVLTSPFSGMPLRAQITMDLHGHLAYRFYDQEDDFVFYLIWAKGTSSERPSFYFPKGRLLISDSPVGALLPDWILTWFIQNPEHAAAIQDARPFKPEDFGVGRASTVRIHTPEKDASAPPSADSQPRNTTARSQPKRSGLISYLPSLILPPKPQKLSRYVRVFSNV
;
A
#
# COMPACT_ATOMS: atom_id res chain seq x y z
N MET A 1 17.74 -21.71 34.23
CA MET A 1 17.34 -21.24 32.89
C MET A 1 17.86 -19.82 32.57
N SER A 2 18.80 -19.27 33.34
CA SER A 2 19.26 -17.87 33.23
C SER A 2 20.39 -17.60 32.22
N SER A 3 20.72 -18.53 31.32
CA SER A 3 21.95 -18.45 30.51
C SER A 3 21.86 -17.58 29.25
N ASN A 4 20.67 -17.42 28.64
CA ASN A 4 20.53 -16.69 27.37
C ASN A 4 20.50 -15.17 27.53
N ASN A 5 19.88 -14.67 28.62
CA ASN A 5 19.79 -13.23 28.89
C ASN A 5 21.17 -12.59 29.04
N THR A 6 22.10 -13.29 29.68
CA THR A 6 23.44 -12.79 30.01
C THR A 6 24.29 -12.53 28.78
N THR A 7 24.10 -13.29 27.70
CA THR A 7 24.87 -13.13 26.46
C THR A 7 24.27 -12.05 25.57
N LEU A 8 22.94 -12.02 25.40
CA LEU A 8 22.28 -11.07 24.49
C LEU A 8 22.26 -9.63 25.02
N LEU A 9 22.23 -9.47 26.34
CA LEU A 9 22.29 -8.17 27.01
C LEU A 9 23.70 -7.83 27.52
N GLN A 10 24.70 -8.62 27.12
CA GLN A 10 26.06 -8.36 27.52
C GLN A 10 26.44 -6.93 27.10
N ASP A 11 26.98 -6.18 28.06
CA ASP A 11 27.40 -4.79 27.87
C ASP A 11 26.29 -3.84 27.44
N THR A 12 25.02 -4.18 27.69
CA THR A 12 23.88 -3.27 27.53
C THR A 12 23.77 -2.34 28.73
N PHE A 13 23.54 -1.05 28.48
CA PHE A 13 23.41 -0.01 29.50
C PHE A 13 22.01 0.61 29.48
N LEU A 14 21.42 0.79 30.66
CA LEU A 14 20.17 1.51 30.88
C LEU A 14 20.46 2.62 31.88
N ASP A 15 20.20 3.88 31.50
CA ASP A 15 20.47 5.07 32.33
C ASP A 15 21.93 5.11 32.86
N GLY A 16 22.88 4.72 32.02
CA GLY A 16 24.32 4.67 32.34
C GLY A 16 24.75 3.48 33.22
N GLN A 17 23.83 2.60 33.60
CA GLN A 17 24.12 1.42 34.41
C GLN A 17 24.05 0.14 33.57
N LYS A 18 24.98 -0.78 33.81
CA LYS A 18 24.99 -2.07 33.12
C LYS A 18 23.75 -2.88 33.52
N VAL A 19 23.02 -3.39 32.54
CA VAL A 19 21.86 -4.26 32.76
C VAL A 19 22.35 -5.59 33.33
N SER A 20 21.93 -5.90 34.55
CA SER A 20 22.30 -7.14 35.26
C SER A 20 21.18 -8.17 35.29
N GLN A 21 19.92 -7.72 35.21
CA GLN A 21 18.74 -8.57 35.27
C GLN A 21 17.54 -7.91 34.57
N LEU A 22 16.65 -8.73 34.06
CA LEU A 22 15.34 -8.32 33.55
C LEU A 22 14.27 -8.48 34.63
N TYR A 23 13.08 -7.90 34.40
CA TYR A 23 11.91 -8.23 35.20
C TYR A 23 11.62 -9.73 35.18
N PRO A 24 11.18 -10.32 36.30
CA PRO A 24 10.83 -11.74 36.36
C PRO A 24 9.82 -12.13 35.26
N GLY A 25 10.06 -13.27 34.61
CA GLY A 25 9.21 -13.79 33.54
C GLY A 25 9.53 -13.26 32.14
N TRP A 26 10.52 -12.36 31.99
CA TRP A 26 10.97 -11.88 30.67
C TRP A 26 12.33 -12.47 30.29
N GLU A 27 12.42 -12.88 29.03
CA GLU A 27 13.63 -13.45 28.42
C GLU A 27 14.01 -12.65 27.18
N ALA A 28 15.29 -12.29 27.04
CA ALA A 28 15.86 -11.82 25.79
C ALA A 28 15.99 -13.01 24.83
N LYS A 29 15.30 -12.93 23.68
CA LYS A 29 15.28 -14.00 22.66
C LYS A 29 16.29 -13.80 21.56
N SER A 30 16.47 -12.56 21.12
CA SER A 30 17.38 -12.24 20.03
C SER A 30 17.87 -10.81 20.14
N ARG A 31 19.10 -10.58 19.72
CA ARG A 31 19.66 -9.26 19.47
C ARG A 31 20.10 -9.21 18.02
N ASN A 32 19.70 -8.16 17.31
CA ASN A 32 19.94 -8.02 15.89
C ASN A 32 20.52 -6.63 15.63
N ASP A 33 21.71 -6.59 15.05
CA ASP A 33 22.37 -5.34 14.70
C ASP A 33 21.73 -4.72 13.46
N LEU A 34 21.74 -3.39 13.45
CA LEU A 34 21.21 -2.55 12.40
C LEU A 34 22.28 -1.51 12.00
N VAL A 35 21.86 -0.47 11.29
CA VAL A 35 22.73 0.60 10.79
C VAL A 35 23.08 1.61 11.88
N ALA A 36 24.18 2.34 11.68
CA ALA A 36 24.60 3.46 12.53
C ALA A 36 24.69 3.13 14.03
N GLY A 37 25.16 1.93 14.38
CA GLY A 37 25.31 1.51 15.78
C GLY A 37 23.99 1.13 16.47
N PHE A 38 22.86 1.20 15.76
CA PHE A 38 21.60 0.75 16.29
C PHE A 38 21.53 -0.78 16.33
N SER A 39 20.87 -1.32 17.35
CA SER A 39 20.48 -2.73 17.41
C SER A 39 19.13 -2.86 18.10
N VAL A 40 18.44 -3.96 17.83
CA VAL A 40 17.15 -4.28 18.46
C VAL A 40 17.24 -5.58 19.24
N VAL A 41 16.78 -5.55 20.48
CA VAL A 41 16.65 -6.74 21.32
C VAL A 41 15.17 -7.08 21.45
N LEU A 42 14.82 -8.32 21.09
CA LEU A 42 13.48 -8.88 21.29
C LEU A 42 13.42 -9.58 22.65
N PHE A 43 12.39 -9.28 23.41
CA PHE A 43 12.04 -9.96 24.64
C PHE A 43 10.72 -10.68 24.50
N VAL A 44 10.59 -11.81 25.19
CA VAL A 44 9.36 -12.59 25.29
C VAL A 44 9.03 -12.82 26.76
N GLU A 45 7.78 -12.56 27.12
CA GLU A 45 7.21 -12.92 28.41
C GLU A 45 6.85 -14.41 28.42
N GLU A 46 7.50 -15.21 29.26
CA GLU A 46 7.36 -16.67 29.30
C GLU A 46 5.91 -17.13 29.51
N ALA A 47 5.16 -16.43 30.38
CA ALA A 47 3.82 -16.84 30.78
C ALA A 47 2.76 -16.61 29.67
N THR A 48 2.93 -15.60 28.83
CA THR A 48 1.91 -15.14 27.88
C THR A 48 2.36 -15.22 26.43
N GLY A 49 3.66 -15.35 26.18
CA GLY A 49 4.26 -15.22 24.85
C GLY A 49 4.26 -13.79 24.31
N ARG A 50 3.98 -12.77 25.13
CA ARG A 50 3.99 -11.37 24.69
C ARG A 50 5.39 -10.94 24.32
N ASN A 51 5.48 -10.15 23.25
CA ASN A 51 6.74 -9.60 22.75
C ASN A 51 6.93 -8.16 23.23
N ALA A 52 8.17 -7.78 23.51
CA ALA A 52 8.62 -6.40 23.69
C ALA A 52 9.95 -6.20 22.99
N CYS A 53 10.27 -4.98 22.60
CA CYS A 53 11.55 -4.66 21.96
C CYS A 53 12.27 -3.56 22.72
N TRP A 54 13.60 -3.62 22.76
CA TRP A 54 14.44 -2.46 23.08
C TRP A 54 15.24 -2.05 21.86
N TRP A 55 15.23 -0.76 21.59
CA TRP A 55 16.12 -0.09 20.66
C TRP A 55 17.36 0.36 21.43
N LEU A 56 18.53 -0.04 20.95
CA LEU A 56 19.82 0.32 21.52
C LEU A 56 20.63 1.13 20.49
N LEU A 57 21.41 2.10 20.96
CA LEU A 57 22.47 2.77 20.20
C LEU A 57 23.79 2.55 20.94
N ASP A 58 24.77 1.92 20.29
CA ASP A 58 26.07 1.63 20.90
C ASP A 58 25.94 0.95 22.28
N ASN A 59 25.03 -0.04 22.35
CA ASN A 59 24.62 -0.78 23.56
C ASN A 59 23.84 0.01 24.63
N HIS A 60 23.53 1.29 24.41
CA HIS A 60 22.74 2.08 25.35
C HIS A 60 21.26 2.01 24.98
N TYR A 61 20.40 1.76 25.96
CA TYR A 61 18.96 1.78 25.77
C TYR A 61 18.48 3.17 25.36
N CYS A 62 17.75 3.23 24.24
CA CYS A 62 17.19 4.47 23.71
C CYS A 62 15.66 4.52 23.81
N GLY A 63 14.99 3.36 23.83
CA GLY A 63 13.54 3.30 23.86
C GLY A 63 12.99 1.89 23.63
N SER A 64 11.74 1.69 24.03
CA SER A 64 11.03 0.42 23.79
C SER A 64 10.28 0.38 22.45
N HIS A 65 10.20 1.53 21.78
CA HIS A 65 9.54 1.72 20.50
C HIS A 65 10.31 2.77 19.70
N ILE A 66 10.27 2.69 18.37
CA ILE A 66 10.90 3.69 17.52
C ILE A 66 10.36 5.09 17.82
N LEU A 67 9.05 5.21 18.09
CA LEU A 67 8.38 6.47 18.43
C LEU A 67 8.85 7.08 19.76
N ALA A 68 9.51 6.30 20.61
CA ALA A 68 10.08 6.77 21.87
C ALA A 68 11.53 7.28 21.71
N LEU A 69 12.13 7.12 20.52
CA LEU A 69 13.47 7.65 20.26
C LEU A 69 13.47 9.17 20.25
N THR A 70 14.57 9.77 20.71
CA THR A 70 14.75 11.22 20.68
C THR A 70 14.92 11.72 19.23
N PRO A 71 14.67 13.01 18.96
CA PRO A 71 14.89 13.58 17.63
C PRO A 71 16.31 13.36 17.09
N GLU A 72 17.32 13.40 17.95
CA GLU A 72 18.72 13.17 17.59
C GLU A 72 18.94 11.73 17.11
N HIS A 73 18.41 10.74 17.83
CA HIS A 73 18.47 9.34 17.41
C HIS A 73 17.77 9.12 16.07
N TYR A 74 16.64 9.78 15.85
CA TYR A 74 15.93 9.74 14.56
C TYR A 74 16.74 10.32 13.40
N GLN A 75 17.40 11.46 13.62
CA GLN A 75 18.26 12.10 12.63
C GLN A 75 19.49 11.27 12.28
N THR A 76 19.93 10.37 13.16
CA THR A 76 20.99 9.41 12.86
C THR A 76 20.44 8.15 12.16
N LEU A 77 19.36 7.57 12.69
CA LEU A 77 18.82 6.29 12.23
C LEU A 77 18.23 6.38 10.82
N LEU A 78 17.35 7.35 10.55
CA LEU A 78 16.57 7.38 9.31
C LEU A 78 17.44 7.59 8.05
N PRO A 79 18.41 8.53 8.02
CA PRO A 79 19.32 8.63 6.87
C PRO A 79 20.17 7.37 6.67
N ALA A 80 20.58 6.70 7.76
CA ALA A 80 21.37 5.48 7.66
C ALA A 80 20.58 4.28 7.11
N LEU A 81 19.25 4.33 7.22
CA LEU A 81 18.33 3.33 6.68
C LEU A 81 18.03 3.52 5.19
N GLU A 82 18.36 4.68 4.62
CA GLU A 82 18.05 5.01 3.23
C GLU A 82 18.54 3.97 2.21
N PRO A 83 19.79 3.46 2.28
CA PRO A 83 20.26 2.43 1.35
C PRO A 83 19.48 1.12 1.42
N LEU A 84 18.83 0.84 2.55
CA LEU A 84 18.06 -0.38 2.77
C LEU A 84 16.62 -0.23 2.30
N PHE A 85 15.96 0.88 2.60
CA PHE A 85 14.53 1.06 2.31
C PHE A 85 14.24 1.70 0.95
N ARG A 86 15.12 2.57 0.45
CA ARG A 86 14.86 3.32 -0.78
C ARG A 86 14.64 2.45 -2.02
N PRO A 87 15.37 1.32 -2.21
CA PRO A 87 15.08 0.38 -3.29
C PRO A 87 13.65 -0.20 -3.25
N PHE A 88 13.05 -0.33 -2.06
CA PHE A 88 11.67 -0.80 -1.91
C PHE A 88 10.65 0.31 -2.18
N THR A 89 10.88 1.53 -1.70
CA THR A 89 9.94 2.66 -1.90
C THR A 89 9.94 3.18 -3.32
N ASP A 90 11.12 3.46 -3.88
CA ASP A 90 11.26 4.04 -5.21
C ASP A 90 11.07 2.98 -6.30
N GLY A 91 11.46 1.73 -6.00
CA GLY A 91 11.31 0.58 -6.88
C GLY A 91 9.93 -0.06 -6.75
N VAL A 92 9.83 -1.07 -5.90
CA VAL A 92 8.74 -2.07 -5.91
C VAL A 92 7.38 -1.50 -5.49
N LEU A 93 7.36 -0.55 -4.55
CA LEU A 93 6.13 0.10 -4.12
C LEU A 93 5.57 1.02 -5.21
N GLY A 94 6.40 1.87 -5.80
CA GLY A 94 5.97 2.97 -6.67
C GLY A 94 6.10 2.76 -8.18
N SER A 95 6.85 1.75 -8.65
CA SER A 95 7.18 1.59 -10.07
C SER A 95 7.19 0.14 -10.57
N SER A 96 7.30 0.00 -11.89
CA SER A 96 7.50 -1.29 -12.57
C SER A 96 8.90 -1.87 -12.37
N ALA A 97 9.88 -1.05 -11.97
CA ALA A 97 11.27 -1.44 -11.90
C ALA A 97 11.46 -2.45 -10.76
N VAL A 98 11.43 -3.73 -11.14
CA VAL A 98 11.85 -4.85 -10.31
C VAL A 98 13.36 -4.73 -10.13
N GLN A 99 13.78 -3.89 -9.20
CA GLN A 99 15.13 -3.95 -8.66
C GLN A 99 15.12 -5.06 -7.63
N THR A 100 16.05 -6.01 -7.72
CA THR A 100 16.30 -6.93 -6.61
C THR A 100 16.88 -6.08 -5.48
N PRO A 101 16.10 -5.79 -4.42
CA PRO A 101 16.58 -4.93 -3.37
C PRO A 101 17.72 -5.62 -2.62
N PRO A 102 18.63 -4.86 -1.98
CA PRO A 102 19.67 -5.46 -1.15
C PRO A 102 19.02 -6.28 -0.01
N PRO A 103 19.70 -7.35 0.46
CA PRO A 103 19.22 -8.10 1.61
C PRO A 103 19.01 -7.17 2.81
N PHE A 104 17.81 -7.20 3.37
CA PHE A 104 17.50 -6.47 4.59
C PHE A 104 17.98 -7.28 5.81
N PRO A 105 18.57 -6.64 6.84
CA PRO A 105 18.94 -7.34 8.08
C PRO A 105 17.77 -8.11 8.67
N SER A 106 17.99 -9.36 9.06
CA SER A 106 16.96 -10.16 9.72
C SER A 106 16.67 -9.58 11.10
N ILE A 107 15.55 -8.88 11.24
CA ILE A 107 15.09 -8.29 12.49
C ILE A 107 13.67 -8.79 12.81
N PRO A 108 13.21 -8.73 14.07
CA PRO A 108 11.85 -9.11 14.42
C PRO A 108 10.81 -8.33 13.62
N THR A 109 9.77 -8.99 13.13
CA THR A 109 8.72 -8.38 12.28
C THR A 109 8.10 -7.13 12.91
N PHE A 110 7.93 -7.12 14.23
CA PHE A 110 7.44 -5.95 14.95
C PHE A 110 8.38 -4.73 14.81
N ALA A 111 9.69 -4.93 14.97
CA ALA A 111 10.68 -3.87 14.80
C ALA A 111 10.77 -3.41 13.34
N LEU A 112 10.64 -4.35 12.40
CA LEU A 112 10.60 -4.02 10.97
C LEU A 112 9.37 -3.17 10.61
N ARG A 113 8.21 -3.44 11.20
CA ARG A 113 6.99 -2.63 11.03
C ARG A 113 7.18 -1.22 11.56
N GLU A 114 7.74 -1.09 12.77
CA GLU A 114 8.08 0.20 13.36
C GLU A 114 9.01 1.01 12.45
N LEU A 115 10.08 0.39 11.93
CA LEU A 115 11.01 1.03 10.98
C LEU A 115 10.33 1.40 9.68
N SER A 116 9.49 0.51 9.12
CA SER A 116 8.76 0.76 7.87
C SER A 116 7.83 1.96 8.01
N ALA A 117 7.09 2.04 9.12
CA ALA A 117 6.21 3.17 9.41
C ALA A 117 7.00 4.48 9.61
N ALA A 118 8.11 4.42 10.36
CA ALA A 118 8.97 5.59 10.56
C ALA A 118 9.61 6.07 9.25
N TRP A 119 10.06 5.14 8.40
CA TRP A 119 10.64 5.42 7.09
C TRP A 119 9.62 6.11 6.16
N LEU A 120 8.42 5.55 6.03
CA LEU A 120 7.37 6.14 5.18
C LEU A 120 6.96 7.55 5.63
N ASN A 121 7.00 7.82 6.94
CA ASN A 121 6.78 9.16 7.48
C ASN A 121 7.97 10.10 7.27
N TYR A 122 9.20 9.57 7.24
CA TYR A 122 10.43 10.36 7.08
C TYR A 122 10.58 10.95 5.69
N ILE A 123 10.30 10.18 4.65
CA ILE A 123 10.52 10.60 3.25
C ILE A 123 9.51 11.64 2.76
N GLU A 124 8.71 12.25 3.66
CA GLU A 124 7.64 13.22 3.35
C GLU A 124 6.57 12.69 2.37
N GLU A 125 6.40 11.36 2.28
CA GLU A 125 5.49 10.68 1.34
C GLU A 125 4.28 10.00 2.01
N SER A 126 3.98 10.30 3.29
CA SER A 126 2.81 9.71 3.94
C SER A 126 1.56 9.93 3.09
N PRO A 127 0.81 8.86 2.76
CA PRO A 127 -0.36 8.99 1.92
C PRO A 127 -1.46 9.75 2.68
N LEU A 128 -2.16 10.62 1.96
CA LEU A 128 -3.40 11.21 2.45
C LEU A 128 -4.43 10.10 2.62
N LEU A 129 -4.80 9.82 3.86
CA LEU A 129 -5.88 8.91 4.20
C LEU A 129 -7.24 9.63 4.10
N ILE A 130 -8.10 9.15 3.21
CA ILE A 130 -9.50 9.57 3.10
C ILE A 130 -10.45 8.39 3.32
N LYS A 131 -11.67 8.69 3.79
CA LYS A 131 -12.73 7.69 3.96
C LYS A 131 -13.31 7.26 2.61
N SER A 132 -13.76 6.01 2.50
CA SER A 132 -14.25 5.47 1.22
C SER A 132 -15.51 6.18 0.73
N GLY A 133 -16.29 6.77 1.64
CA GLY A 133 -17.47 7.57 1.30
C GLY A 133 -17.19 8.75 0.36
N HIS A 134 -15.95 9.27 0.33
CA HIS A 134 -15.56 10.31 -0.63
C HIS A 134 -15.58 9.83 -2.08
N ALA A 135 -15.44 8.52 -2.31
CA ALA A 135 -15.51 7.94 -3.65
C ALA A 135 -16.95 7.67 -4.13
N ASP A 136 -17.95 7.82 -3.26
CA ASP A 136 -19.36 7.54 -3.60
C ASP A 136 -20.00 8.63 -4.47
N SER A 137 -19.43 9.84 -4.51
CA SER A 137 -19.92 10.92 -5.39
C SER A 137 -19.70 10.62 -6.89
N GLY A 138 -18.78 9.71 -7.22
CA GLY A 138 -18.38 9.43 -8.60
C GLY A 138 -17.59 10.56 -9.26
N GLU A 139 -17.30 11.65 -8.56
CA GLU A 139 -16.52 12.76 -9.08
C GLU A 139 -15.07 12.36 -9.33
N ALA A 140 -14.41 13.07 -10.25
CA ALA A 140 -12.98 12.91 -10.46
C ALA A 140 -12.21 13.28 -9.18
N LEU A 141 -11.18 12.51 -8.86
CA LEU A 141 -10.37 12.72 -7.67
C LEU A 141 -8.96 13.15 -8.07
N THR A 142 -8.56 14.33 -7.62
CA THR A 142 -7.18 14.80 -7.75
C THR A 142 -6.35 14.30 -6.57
N CYS A 143 -5.35 13.47 -6.85
CA CYS A 143 -4.40 12.97 -5.88
C CYS A 143 -3.52 14.12 -5.34
N PRO A 144 -2.99 14.03 -4.11
CA PRO A 144 -2.06 15.02 -3.57
C PRO A 144 -0.86 15.37 -4.45
N SER A 145 -0.38 14.41 -5.24
CA SER A 145 0.72 14.58 -6.21
C SER A 145 0.27 15.12 -7.58
N GLY A 146 -1.02 15.42 -7.77
CA GLY A 146 -1.58 16.08 -8.95
C GLY A 146 -2.22 15.16 -10.00
N GLN A 147 -2.03 13.84 -9.92
CA GLN A 147 -2.67 12.89 -10.83
C GLN A 147 -4.19 12.88 -10.62
N VAL A 148 -4.94 12.80 -11.71
CA VAL A 148 -6.41 12.78 -11.67
C VAL A 148 -6.90 11.36 -11.94
N ILE A 149 -7.70 10.83 -11.02
CA ILE A 149 -8.49 9.62 -11.24
C ILE A 149 -9.84 10.07 -11.81
N ALA A 150 -10.17 9.58 -13.01
CA ALA A 150 -11.38 10.01 -13.71
C ALA A 150 -12.68 9.60 -12.98
N GLU A 151 -13.76 10.29 -13.31
CA GLU A 151 -15.10 10.06 -12.74
C GLU A 151 -15.50 8.57 -12.77
N ASN A 152 -16.18 8.12 -11.71
CA ASN A 152 -16.70 6.76 -11.50
C ASN A 152 -15.66 5.62 -11.45
N ARG A 153 -14.39 5.87 -11.80
CA ARG A 153 -13.34 4.84 -11.82
C ARG A 153 -13.06 4.29 -10.44
N LEU A 154 -12.89 5.18 -9.47
CA LEU A 154 -12.63 4.80 -8.10
C LEU A 154 -13.84 4.12 -7.45
N THR A 155 -15.05 4.64 -7.71
CA THR A 155 -16.31 4.02 -7.26
C THR A 155 -16.43 2.58 -7.76
N THR A 156 -16.15 2.35 -9.04
CA THR A 156 -16.15 1.01 -9.65
C THR A 156 -15.10 0.11 -8.99
N LEU A 157 -13.90 0.64 -8.77
CA LEU A 157 -12.80 -0.09 -8.16
C LEU A 157 -13.11 -0.52 -6.71
N LEU A 158 -13.72 0.37 -5.92
CA LEU A 158 -14.10 0.10 -4.53
C LEU A 158 -15.36 -0.78 -4.39
N GLN A 159 -16.04 -1.09 -5.49
CA GLN A 159 -17.09 -2.11 -5.55
C GLN A 159 -16.57 -3.49 -5.90
N ALA A 160 -15.28 -3.61 -6.27
CA ALA A 160 -14.67 -4.88 -6.61
C ALA A 160 -14.73 -5.86 -5.42
N ARG A 161 -15.03 -7.12 -5.74
CA ARG A 161 -15.06 -8.22 -4.78
C ARG A 161 -13.84 -9.11 -4.98
N PRO A 162 -13.28 -9.69 -3.91
CA PRO A 162 -12.19 -10.64 -4.05
C PRO A 162 -12.70 -11.86 -4.81
N SER A 163 -12.00 -12.26 -5.87
CA SER A 163 -12.27 -13.50 -6.59
C SER A 163 -11.41 -14.64 -6.04
N GLN A 164 -11.91 -15.87 -6.10
CA GLN A 164 -11.10 -17.06 -5.77
C GLN A 164 -9.99 -17.33 -6.82
N ASN A 165 -10.12 -16.74 -8.00
CA ASN A 165 -9.12 -16.76 -9.08
C ASN A 165 -8.29 -15.48 -9.09
N ALA A 166 -7.35 -15.38 -10.03
CA ALA A 166 -6.57 -14.16 -10.26
C ALA A 166 -7.49 -12.94 -10.43
N THR A 167 -7.36 -11.97 -9.53
CA THR A 167 -8.19 -10.76 -9.52
C THR A 167 -7.93 -9.94 -10.78
N VAL A 168 -8.98 -9.77 -11.59
CA VAL A 168 -8.99 -8.91 -12.78
C VAL A 168 -9.89 -7.71 -12.51
N LEU A 169 -9.44 -6.52 -12.86
CA LEU A 169 -10.18 -5.27 -12.68
C LEU A 169 -9.86 -4.28 -13.80
N THR A 170 -10.54 -3.13 -13.78
CA THR A 170 -10.23 -2.01 -14.67
C THR A 170 -9.35 -1.01 -13.95
N SER A 171 -8.24 -0.61 -14.57
CA SER A 171 -7.35 0.42 -14.03
C SER A 171 -8.13 1.71 -13.74
N PRO A 172 -7.92 2.35 -12.58
CA PRO A 172 -8.54 3.64 -12.31
C PRO A 172 -7.91 4.79 -13.12
N PHE A 173 -6.78 4.55 -13.80
CA PHE A 173 -6.02 5.56 -14.54
C PHE A 173 -6.29 5.45 -16.05
N SER A 174 -5.70 4.47 -16.73
CA SER A 174 -5.90 4.26 -18.17
C SER A 174 -7.28 3.69 -18.54
N GLY A 175 -7.97 3.07 -17.59
CA GLY A 175 -9.20 2.31 -17.87
C GLY A 175 -8.96 0.97 -18.54
N MET A 176 -7.72 0.48 -18.63
CA MET A 176 -7.39 -0.82 -19.20
C MET A 176 -7.69 -1.97 -18.23
N PRO A 177 -8.06 -3.16 -18.72
CA PRO A 177 -8.17 -4.35 -17.87
C PRO A 177 -6.80 -4.79 -17.36
N LEU A 178 -6.68 -4.99 -16.06
CA LEU A 178 -5.46 -5.40 -15.36
C LEU A 178 -5.69 -6.70 -14.60
N ARG A 179 -4.64 -7.53 -14.54
CA ARG A 179 -4.57 -8.71 -13.68
C ARG A 179 -3.61 -8.42 -12.52
N ALA A 180 -3.97 -8.85 -11.31
CA ALA A 180 -3.08 -8.72 -10.16
C ALA A 180 -1.76 -9.45 -10.42
N GLN A 181 -0.63 -8.79 -10.15
CA GLN A 181 0.70 -9.36 -10.31
C GLN A 181 1.12 -10.22 -9.12
N ILE A 182 0.77 -9.77 -7.91
CA ILE A 182 1.10 -10.46 -6.67
C ILE A 182 -0.05 -10.35 -5.67
N THR A 183 -0.19 -11.39 -4.85
CA THR A 183 -1.12 -11.46 -3.72
C THR A 183 -0.30 -11.54 -2.43
N MET A 184 -0.61 -10.67 -1.48
CA MET A 184 0.13 -10.51 -0.24
C MET A 184 -0.77 -10.83 0.95
N ASP A 185 -0.37 -11.83 1.72
CA ASP A 185 -0.99 -12.13 3.02
C ASP A 185 -0.51 -11.11 4.06
N LEU A 186 -1.41 -10.20 4.42
CA LEU A 186 -1.18 -9.21 5.46
C LEU A 186 -1.96 -9.61 6.72
N HIS A 187 -1.59 -9.07 7.88
CA HIS A 187 -2.17 -9.46 9.16
C HIS A 187 -3.69 -9.24 9.19
N GLY A 188 -4.45 -10.33 9.01
CA GLY A 188 -5.91 -10.28 8.87
C GLY A 188 -6.42 -9.65 7.57
N HIS A 189 -5.57 -9.40 6.58
CA HIS A 189 -5.92 -8.74 5.32
C HIS A 189 -5.27 -9.44 4.11
N LEU A 190 -5.80 -9.20 2.92
CA LEU A 190 -5.24 -9.70 1.67
C LEU A 190 -5.10 -8.52 0.71
N ALA A 191 -3.86 -8.23 0.33
CA ALA A 191 -3.55 -7.15 -0.59
C ALA A 191 -3.16 -7.69 -1.97
N TYR A 192 -3.60 -7.00 -3.01
CA TYR A 192 -3.30 -7.33 -4.40
C TYR A 192 -2.62 -6.13 -5.05
N ARG A 193 -1.48 -6.37 -5.71
CA ARG A 193 -0.76 -5.37 -6.49
C ARG A 193 -1.23 -5.38 -7.93
N PHE A 194 -1.47 -4.20 -8.48
CA PHE A 194 -1.76 -3.97 -9.89
C PHE A 194 -0.75 -2.99 -10.46
N TYR A 195 -0.41 -3.20 -11.74
CA TYR A 195 0.45 -2.31 -12.50
C TYR A 195 -0.25 -1.90 -13.79
N ASP A 196 -0.40 -0.60 -13.97
CA ASP A 196 -0.85 0.04 -15.20
C ASP A 196 0.37 0.45 -16.02
N GLN A 197 0.58 -0.24 -17.15
CA GLN A 197 1.72 0.00 -18.02
C GLN A 197 1.61 1.30 -18.83
N GLU A 198 0.40 1.76 -19.14
CA GLU A 198 0.19 2.96 -19.96
C GLU A 198 0.64 4.21 -19.21
N ASP A 199 0.29 4.30 -17.92
CA ASP A 199 0.61 5.44 -17.06
C ASP A 199 1.83 5.20 -16.14
N ASP A 200 2.42 4.01 -16.20
CA ASP A 200 3.47 3.53 -15.29
C ASP A 200 3.11 3.75 -13.80
N PHE A 201 1.95 3.22 -13.42
CA PHE A 201 1.39 3.35 -12.07
C PHE A 201 1.19 2.01 -11.39
N VAL A 202 1.60 1.93 -10.12
CA VAL A 202 1.35 0.79 -9.24
C VAL A 202 0.31 1.20 -8.21
N PHE A 203 -0.67 0.34 -7.97
CA PHE A 203 -1.64 0.53 -6.91
C PHE A 203 -2.05 -0.80 -6.28
N TYR A 204 -2.70 -0.70 -5.13
CA TYR A 204 -3.07 -1.86 -4.32
C TYR A 204 -4.54 -1.80 -3.94
N LEU A 205 -5.17 -2.97 -3.94
CA LEU A 205 -6.47 -3.18 -3.31
C LEU A 205 -6.31 -4.16 -2.16
N ILE A 206 -6.87 -3.81 -1.00
CA ILE A 206 -6.70 -4.57 0.23
C ILE A 206 -8.06 -4.89 0.84
N TRP A 207 -8.35 -6.17 1.07
CA TRP A 207 -9.56 -6.63 1.73
C TRP A 207 -9.24 -7.18 3.12
N ALA A 208 -10.13 -7.00 4.09
CA ALA A 208 -10.06 -7.75 5.33
C ALA A 208 -10.41 -9.23 5.08
N LYS A 209 -9.71 -10.13 5.78
CA LYS A 209 -9.96 -11.57 5.68
C LYS A 209 -11.21 -11.94 6.45
N GLY A 210 -12.00 -12.85 5.88
CA GLY A 210 -13.21 -13.37 6.52
C GLY A 210 -14.44 -12.47 6.40
N THR A 211 -14.31 -11.27 5.81
CA THR A 211 -15.44 -10.37 5.53
C THR A 211 -15.62 -10.21 4.02
N SER A 212 -16.72 -10.72 3.46
CA SER A 212 -17.02 -10.55 2.04
C SER A 212 -17.77 -9.24 1.74
N SER A 213 -18.33 -8.61 2.77
CA SER A 213 -19.21 -7.44 2.65
C SER A 213 -18.47 -6.11 2.60
N GLU A 214 -17.27 -6.04 3.21
CA GLU A 214 -16.51 -4.81 3.30
C GLU A 214 -15.92 -4.40 1.94
N ARG A 215 -15.86 -3.09 1.71
CA ARG A 215 -15.20 -2.51 0.54
C ARG A 215 -13.68 -2.63 0.72
N PRO A 216 -12.90 -2.82 -0.36
CA PRO A 216 -11.45 -2.78 -0.25
C PRO A 216 -10.95 -1.40 0.17
N SER A 217 -9.80 -1.37 0.82
CA SER A 217 -8.96 -0.19 0.86
C SER A 217 -8.21 -0.05 -0.48
N PHE A 218 -8.04 1.17 -0.95
CA PHE A 218 -7.24 1.49 -2.13
C PHE A 218 -6.00 2.26 -1.71
N TYR A 219 -4.82 1.80 -2.11
CA TYR A 219 -3.56 2.48 -1.85
C TYR A 219 -2.81 2.75 -3.16
N PHE A 220 -2.51 4.01 -3.40
CA PHE A 220 -1.75 4.48 -4.56
C PHE A 220 -0.51 5.26 -4.08
N PRO A 221 0.67 4.62 -4.03
CA PRO A 221 1.90 5.22 -3.48
C PRO A 221 2.33 6.49 -4.20
N LYS A 222 2.46 6.44 -5.54
CA LYS A 222 2.89 7.58 -6.37
C LYS A 222 1.90 8.74 -6.29
N GLY A 223 0.62 8.43 -6.07
CA GLY A 223 -0.46 9.39 -5.81
C GLY A 223 -0.46 9.99 -4.41
N ARG A 224 0.31 9.40 -3.48
CA ARG A 224 0.22 9.65 -2.04
C ARG A 224 -1.22 9.58 -1.54
N LEU A 225 -1.97 8.58 -2.00
CA LEU A 225 -3.39 8.46 -1.72
C LEU A 225 -3.70 7.10 -1.09
N LEU A 226 -4.42 7.14 0.01
CA LEU A 226 -4.95 5.96 0.68
C LEU A 226 -6.44 6.18 0.96
N ILE A 227 -7.27 5.25 0.54
CA ILE A 227 -8.71 5.27 0.78
C ILE A 227 -9.07 4.06 1.60
N SER A 228 -9.57 4.26 2.80
CA SER A 228 -9.86 3.15 3.70
C SER A 228 -10.85 3.54 4.79
N ASP A 229 -11.83 2.67 5.03
CA ASP A 229 -12.67 2.73 6.22
C ASP A 229 -12.18 1.82 7.34
N SER A 230 -11.19 0.96 7.06
CA SER A 230 -10.63 0.03 8.03
C SER A 230 -10.01 0.79 9.22
N PRO A 231 -10.24 0.33 10.48
CA PRO A 231 -9.58 0.89 11.66
C PRO A 231 -8.06 0.87 11.58
N VAL A 232 -7.49 -0.06 10.80
CA VAL A 232 -6.04 -0.20 10.58
C VAL A 232 -5.60 0.40 9.25
N GLY A 233 -6.44 1.22 8.59
CA GLY A 233 -6.16 1.76 7.26
C GLY A 233 -4.80 2.45 7.16
N ALA A 234 -4.48 3.31 8.14
CA ALA A 234 -3.19 4.02 8.20
C ALA A 234 -1.97 3.10 8.31
N LEU A 235 -2.17 1.83 8.72
CA LEU A 235 -1.11 0.83 8.88
C LEU A 235 -0.90 -0.05 7.61
N LEU A 236 -1.73 0.11 6.59
CA LEU A 236 -1.63 -0.72 5.39
C LEU A 236 -0.34 -0.45 4.59
N PRO A 237 0.12 0.80 4.40
CA PRO A 237 1.36 1.08 3.69
C PRO A 237 2.60 0.42 4.34
N ASP A 238 2.77 0.50 5.66
CA ASP A 238 3.89 -0.13 6.35
C ASP A 238 3.80 -1.66 6.34
N TRP A 239 2.60 -2.23 6.34
CA TRP A 239 2.44 -3.68 6.20
C TRP A 239 2.84 -4.18 4.82
N ILE A 240 2.49 -3.44 3.75
CA ILE A 240 2.90 -3.78 2.38
C ILE A 240 4.42 -3.66 2.24
N LEU A 241 5.01 -2.57 2.75
CA LEU A 241 6.47 -2.39 2.73
C LEU A 241 7.19 -3.51 3.50
N THR A 242 6.72 -3.81 4.71
CA THR A 242 7.23 -4.92 5.52
C THR A 242 7.14 -6.24 4.76
N TRP A 243 6.02 -6.49 4.08
CA TRP A 243 5.82 -7.72 3.31
C TRP A 243 6.86 -7.85 2.20
N PHE A 244 7.12 -6.80 1.42
CA PHE A 244 8.15 -6.85 0.37
C PHE A 244 9.55 -7.14 0.93
N ILE A 245 9.89 -6.56 2.08
CA ILE A 245 11.17 -6.79 2.74
C ILE A 245 11.33 -8.25 3.19
N GLN A 246 10.24 -8.87 3.66
CA GLN A 246 10.26 -10.25 4.17
C GLN A 246 10.16 -11.32 3.09
N ASN A 247 9.75 -10.97 1.87
CA ASN A 247 9.48 -11.92 0.78
C ASN A 247 10.35 -11.57 -0.44
N PRO A 248 11.69 -11.70 -0.39
CA PRO A 248 12.61 -11.22 -1.43
C PRO A 248 12.34 -11.80 -2.84
N GLU A 249 11.68 -12.95 -2.92
CA GLU A 249 11.24 -13.59 -4.16
C GLU A 249 10.13 -12.82 -4.91
N HIS A 250 9.53 -11.80 -4.29
CA HIS A 250 8.50 -10.95 -4.91
C HIS A 250 8.96 -10.36 -6.25
N ALA A 251 10.25 -10.06 -6.39
CA ALA A 251 10.83 -9.50 -7.59
C ALA A 251 10.59 -10.41 -8.80
N ALA A 252 10.99 -11.69 -8.68
CA ALA A 252 10.75 -12.69 -9.71
C ALA A 252 9.25 -12.90 -9.96
N ALA A 253 8.44 -12.96 -8.89
CA ALA A 253 6.99 -13.13 -9.01
C ALA A 253 6.31 -11.99 -9.79
N ILE A 254 6.74 -10.74 -9.60
CA ILE A 254 6.23 -9.58 -10.36
C ILE A 254 6.70 -9.62 -11.81
N GLN A 255 7.96 -10.00 -12.06
CA GLN A 255 8.51 -10.11 -13.41
C GLN A 255 7.84 -11.21 -14.23
N ASP A 256 7.56 -12.36 -13.61
CA ASP A 256 6.91 -13.51 -14.22
C ASP A 256 5.37 -13.39 -14.25
N ALA A 257 4.82 -12.31 -13.70
CA ALA A 257 3.38 -12.09 -13.65
C ALA A 257 2.80 -12.01 -15.07
N ARG A 258 1.97 -13.00 -15.40
CA ARG A 258 1.27 -13.05 -16.69
C ARG A 258 0.42 -11.78 -16.86
N PRO A 259 0.59 -11.01 -17.96
CA PRO A 259 -0.27 -9.88 -18.24
C PRO A 259 -1.71 -10.33 -18.48
N PHE A 260 -2.64 -9.41 -18.32
CA PHE A 260 -4.04 -9.65 -18.66
C PHE A 260 -4.17 -10.12 -20.12
N LYS A 261 -4.99 -11.16 -20.37
CA LYS A 261 -5.35 -11.60 -21.72
C LYS A 261 -6.87 -11.72 -21.88
N PRO A 262 -7.43 -11.61 -23.10
CA PRO A 262 -8.88 -11.74 -23.34
C PRO A 262 -9.49 -13.05 -22.83
N GLU A 263 -8.71 -14.15 -22.74
CA GLU A 263 -9.18 -15.41 -22.19
C GLU A 263 -9.51 -15.32 -20.69
N ASP A 264 -8.92 -14.35 -19.98
CA ASP A 264 -9.20 -14.09 -18.57
C ASP A 264 -10.62 -13.48 -18.37
N PHE A 265 -11.25 -12.95 -19.44
CA PHE A 265 -12.70 -12.63 -19.47
C PHE A 265 -13.57 -13.76 -20.07
N GLY A 266 -12.99 -14.93 -20.38
CA GLY A 266 -13.73 -16.04 -20.99
C GLY A 266 -14.03 -15.87 -22.48
N VAL A 267 -13.46 -14.86 -23.14
CA VAL A 267 -13.73 -14.54 -24.56
C VAL A 267 -13.20 -15.64 -25.51
N GLY A 268 -12.26 -16.47 -25.07
CA GLY A 268 -11.66 -17.55 -25.87
C GLY A 268 -12.50 -18.83 -26.05
N ARG A 269 -13.69 -18.94 -25.43
CA ARG A 269 -14.54 -20.16 -25.52
C ARG A 269 -15.79 -20.02 -26.40
N ALA A 270 -16.12 -18.82 -26.88
CA ALA A 270 -17.36 -18.59 -27.64
C ALA A 270 -17.21 -18.81 -29.17
N SER A 271 -16.00 -18.91 -29.71
CA SER A 271 -15.75 -18.92 -31.16
C SER A 271 -15.95 -20.29 -31.84
N THR A 272 -16.41 -21.32 -31.12
CA THR A 272 -16.74 -22.64 -31.69
C THR A 272 -18.25 -22.93 -31.73
N VAL A 273 -19.09 -21.90 -31.70
CA VAL A 273 -20.44 -22.04 -32.25
C VAL A 273 -20.28 -21.99 -33.77
N ARG A 274 -20.11 -23.17 -34.38
CA ARG A 274 -20.34 -23.34 -35.82
C ARG A 274 -21.76 -22.85 -36.08
N ILE A 275 -21.88 -21.66 -36.66
CA ILE A 275 -23.10 -21.25 -37.33
C ILE A 275 -23.28 -22.28 -38.45
N HIS A 276 -24.14 -23.27 -38.22
CA HIS A 276 -24.68 -24.07 -39.30
C HIS A 276 -25.49 -23.10 -40.15
N THR A 277 -24.85 -22.51 -41.15
CA THR A 277 -25.53 -21.90 -42.27
C THR A 277 -26.27 -23.04 -42.95
N PRO A 278 -27.62 -23.07 -42.95
CA PRO A 278 -28.32 -24.04 -43.74
C PRO A 278 -27.99 -23.77 -45.21
N GLU A 279 -27.45 -24.78 -45.86
CA GLU A 279 -27.24 -24.85 -47.30
C GLU A 279 -28.56 -24.49 -48.00
N LYS A 280 -28.57 -23.32 -48.63
CA LYS A 280 -29.69 -22.84 -49.42
C LYS A 280 -29.49 -23.34 -50.85
N ASP A 281 -30.03 -24.52 -51.14
CA ASP A 281 -30.20 -24.98 -52.51
C ASP A 281 -31.14 -24.05 -53.30
N ALA A 282 -30.75 -23.84 -54.55
CA ALA A 282 -31.36 -22.99 -55.58
C ALA A 282 -32.86 -23.30 -55.80
N SER A 283 -33.73 -22.36 -56.20
CA SER A 283 -33.82 -21.89 -57.60
C SER A 283 -34.92 -20.80 -57.80
N ALA A 284 -34.54 -19.69 -58.44
CA ALA A 284 -35.23 -18.80 -59.41
C ALA A 284 -36.62 -18.10 -59.16
N PRO A 285 -36.89 -16.93 -59.82
CA PRO A 285 -37.93 -15.91 -59.52
C PRO A 285 -38.99 -15.77 -60.67
N PRO A 286 -39.74 -14.66 -60.92
CA PRO A 286 -40.08 -13.43 -60.15
C PRO A 286 -41.60 -13.11 -60.14
N SER A 287 -42.03 -12.09 -59.38
CA SER A 287 -43.19 -11.26 -59.74
C SER A 287 -43.09 -9.87 -59.12
N ALA A 288 -43.50 -8.88 -59.91
CA ALA A 288 -43.26 -7.46 -59.78
C ALA A 288 -44.30 -6.70 -58.94
N ASP A 289 -43.97 -5.44 -58.72
CA ASP A 289 -44.82 -4.29 -58.35
C ASP A 289 -45.35 -4.18 -56.93
N SER A 290 -44.77 -3.26 -56.15
CA SER A 290 -45.36 -1.91 -55.93
C SER A 290 -44.54 -1.11 -54.89
N GLN A 291 -44.04 0.05 -55.31
CA GLN A 291 -43.50 1.16 -54.49
C GLN A 291 -44.67 2.06 -53.95
N PRO A 292 -44.47 3.19 -53.23
CA PRO A 292 -43.33 3.75 -52.45
C PRO A 292 -43.75 4.47 -51.12
N ARG A 293 -42.77 5.21 -50.52
CA ARG A 293 -42.85 6.38 -49.59
C ARG A 293 -42.74 6.09 -48.08
N ASN A 294 -42.09 6.89 -47.22
CA ASN A 294 -41.16 8.03 -47.33
C ASN A 294 -40.60 8.36 -45.91
N THR A 295 -39.41 8.98 -45.89
CA THR A 295 -38.91 10.08 -44.98
C THR A 295 -38.67 9.90 -43.46
N THR A 296 -37.38 10.02 -43.10
CA THR A 296 -36.75 10.92 -42.09
C THR A 296 -37.51 11.36 -40.82
N ALA A 297 -36.88 11.23 -39.64
CA ALA A 297 -36.22 12.36 -38.95
C ALA A 297 -35.61 11.99 -37.58
N ARG A 298 -34.48 12.64 -37.32
CA ARG A 298 -33.58 12.65 -36.18
C ARG A 298 -34.05 13.70 -35.16
N SER A 299 -34.02 13.43 -33.86
CA SER A 299 -33.93 14.49 -32.84
C SER A 299 -33.32 14.00 -31.52
N GLN A 300 -32.29 14.71 -31.06
CA GLN A 300 -31.70 14.67 -29.73
C GLN A 300 -32.56 15.46 -28.73
N PRO A 301 -32.36 15.26 -27.41
CA PRO A 301 -32.49 16.35 -26.45
C PRO A 301 -31.16 16.73 -25.78
N LYS A 302 -30.99 18.06 -25.66
CA LYS A 302 -29.88 18.81 -25.05
C LYS A 302 -29.97 18.84 -23.52
N ARG A 303 -28.78 18.90 -22.90
CA ARG A 303 -28.51 19.33 -21.51
C ARG A 303 -28.85 20.82 -21.29
N SER A 304 -29.30 21.16 -20.09
CA SER A 304 -29.14 22.49 -19.46
C SER A 304 -29.35 22.37 -17.94
N GLY A 305 -28.44 22.92 -17.15
CA GLY A 305 -28.58 23.01 -15.69
C GLY A 305 -27.26 23.08 -14.92
N LEU A 306 -26.42 24.10 -15.20
CA LEU A 306 -25.29 24.48 -14.35
C LEU A 306 -25.81 25.40 -13.25
N ILE A 307 -25.69 25.00 -11.98
CA ILE A 307 -25.71 25.92 -10.83
C ILE A 307 -24.45 25.65 -10.02
N SER A 308 -23.57 26.65 -10.03
CA SER A 308 -22.32 26.73 -9.29
C SER A 308 -22.55 27.33 -7.91
N TYR A 309 -22.22 26.60 -6.85
CA TYR A 309 -21.92 27.18 -5.54
C TYR A 309 -20.77 26.38 -4.88
N LEU A 310 -19.55 26.89 -5.00
CA LEU A 310 -18.42 26.50 -4.17
C LEU A 310 -18.30 27.51 -3.02
N PRO A 311 -18.29 27.09 -1.74
CA PRO A 311 -17.70 27.90 -0.69
C PRO A 311 -16.17 27.73 -0.72
N SER A 312 -15.46 28.86 -0.82
CA SER A 312 -14.01 28.95 -0.74
C SER A 312 -13.50 28.36 0.57
N LEU A 313 -12.80 27.22 0.52
CA LEU A 313 -12.09 26.68 1.68
C LEU A 313 -10.86 27.55 1.94
N ILE A 314 -10.92 28.30 3.05
CA ILE A 314 -9.81 29.03 3.64
C ILE A 314 -8.81 27.99 4.16
N LEU A 315 -7.63 27.94 3.55
CA LEU A 315 -6.50 27.16 4.05
C LEU A 315 -6.05 27.75 5.41
N PRO A 316 -5.75 26.92 6.43
CA PRO A 316 -5.16 27.41 7.66
C PRO A 316 -3.74 27.96 7.40
N PRO A 317 -3.31 29.00 8.13
CA PRO A 317 -1.99 29.59 7.95
C PRO A 317 -0.88 28.60 8.32
N LYS A 318 0.19 28.61 7.53
CA LYS A 318 1.43 27.85 7.76
C LYS A 318 1.95 28.08 9.20
N PRO A 319 2.39 27.06 9.93
CA PRO A 319 3.08 27.27 11.20
C PRO A 319 4.35 28.09 10.96
N GLN A 320 4.40 29.26 11.60
CA GLN A 320 5.57 30.13 11.63
C GLN A 320 6.75 29.42 12.28
N LYS A 321 7.94 29.58 11.70
CA LYS A 321 9.22 29.21 12.32
C LYS A 321 9.30 29.81 13.73
N LEU A 322 9.21 28.99 14.76
CA LEU A 322 9.51 29.37 16.13
C LEU A 322 11.02 29.49 16.29
N SER A 323 11.54 30.70 16.02
CA SER A 323 12.76 31.19 16.64
C SER A 323 12.43 31.57 18.07
N ARG A 324 12.98 30.87 19.08
CA ARG A 324 13.14 31.40 20.45
C ARG A 324 14.37 30.82 21.14
N TYR A 325 15.36 31.70 21.31
CA TYR A 325 16.06 32.01 22.55
C TYR A 325 16.05 30.96 23.68
N VAL A 326 17.21 30.36 23.92
CA VAL A 326 17.57 29.79 25.23
C VAL A 326 18.08 30.92 26.11
N ARG A 327 17.34 31.26 27.18
CA ARG A 327 17.90 31.95 28.34
C ARG A 327 18.31 30.90 29.36
N VAL A 328 19.61 30.87 29.64
CA VAL A 328 20.18 30.15 30.78
C VAL A 328 19.78 30.90 32.04
N PHE A 329 19.14 30.21 32.99
CA PHE A 329 19.17 30.60 34.40
C PHE A 329 19.82 29.46 35.17
N SER A 330 21.11 29.64 35.42
CA SER A 330 21.80 29.01 36.53
C SER A 330 21.30 29.68 37.81
N ASN A 331 20.94 28.93 38.83
CA ASN A 331 21.09 29.36 40.21
C ASN A 331 21.12 28.14 41.14
N VAL A 332 22.31 27.99 41.74
CA VAL A 332 22.65 27.48 43.10
C VAL A 332 21.98 26.19 43.54
#